data_AF-A0AAE4C7B3-F1
#
_entry.id   AF-A0AAE4C7B3-F1
#
_cell.length_a   1.000
_cell.length_b   1.000
_cell.length_c   1.000
_cell.angle_alpha   90.00
_cell.angle_beta   90.00
_cell.angle_gamma   90.00
#
_symmetry.space_group_name_H-M   'P 1'
#
loop_
_entity.id
_entity.type
_entity.pdbx_description
1 polymer ?
#
loop_
_entity_poly.entity_id
_entity_poly.type
_entity_poly.pdbx_seq_one_letter_code
_entity_poly.pdbx_strand_id
1 'polypeptide(L)'
;MATVVIVGDVGGCADRLAAVLPALAEDPEITVIQAGDLVDRGPDSPGVLKLVAERLREAPGRWIQLIGNHEAPYAGIGEPFWPEPLDEADAARLRDWWLRDRMRVAAAVRTAQGEELLVTHAGLTVRAWRELGEPVTAGTTAELLNTRPEALLADLGGPLWAEAGTDLYHGWLTETVFPPFGQVHGHDSIVDFGTRRWRCGDRLRHRTTVDWAARHTTTVIKRMPFIGVDPRHGRDGAPEWSPLYLRDATVLV
;
A
#
# COMPACT_ATOMS: atom_id res chain seq x y z
N MET A 1 20.34 -3.99 -12.72
CA MET A 1 19.98 -2.70 -12.07
C MET A 1 18.64 -2.97 -11.42
N ALA A 2 18.56 -2.81 -10.10
CA ALA A 2 17.43 -3.28 -9.32
C ALA A 2 16.14 -2.52 -9.68
N THR A 3 15.03 -3.24 -9.74
CA THR A 3 13.70 -2.66 -9.96
C THR A 3 12.83 -2.97 -8.74
N VAL A 4 12.22 -1.93 -8.16
CA VAL A 4 11.21 -2.11 -7.12
C VAL A 4 9.84 -2.05 -7.77
N VAL A 5 9.02 -3.07 -7.53
CA VAL A 5 7.66 -3.14 -8.05
C VAL A 5 6.67 -3.06 -6.89
N ILE A 6 5.75 -2.12 -6.95
CA ILE A 6 4.72 -1.95 -5.93
C ILE A 6 3.39 -2.46 -6.48
N VAL A 7 2.82 -3.45 -5.79
CA VAL A 7 1.51 -4.02 -6.08
C VAL A 7 0.53 -3.50 -5.04
N GLY A 8 -0.54 -2.84 -5.47
CA GLY A 8 -1.57 -2.33 -4.56
C GLY A 8 -2.53 -3.40 -4.04
N ASP A 9 -3.71 -2.94 -3.63
CA ASP A 9 -4.79 -3.76 -3.10
C ASP A 9 -5.20 -4.87 -4.07
N VAL A 10 -5.32 -6.10 -3.55
CA VAL A 10 -5.76 -7.27 -4.32
C VAL A 10 -7.21 -7.63 -3.99
N GLY A 11 -7.58 -7.53 -2.71
CA GLY A 11 -8.93 -7.72 -2.21
C GLY A 11 -9.57 -9.01 -2.70
N GLY A 12 -8.95 -10.16 -2.48
CA GLY A 12 -9.49 -11.48 -2.85
C GLY A 12 -9.50 -11.81 -4.35
N CYS A 13 -8.94 -10.96 -5.22
CA CYS A 13 -8.88 -11.22 -6.65
C CYS A 13 -7.61 -11.99 -7.05
N ALA A 14 -7.59 -13.30 -6.74
CA ALA A 14 -6.42 -14.17 -6.97
C ALA A 14 -5.98 -14.24 -8.43
N ASP A 15 -6.92 -14.20 -9.37
CA ASP A 15 -6.65 -14.18 -10.82
C ASP A 15 -5.84 -12.94 -11.24
N ARG A 16 -6.16 -11.77 -10.68
CA ARG A 16 -5.45 -10.51 -10.95
C ARG A 16 -4.03 -10.56 -10.44
N LEU A 17 -3.82 -11.04 -9.21
CA LEU A 17 -2.48 -11.20 -8.67
C LEU A 17 -1.68 -12.23 -9.49
N ALA A 18 -2.27 -13.39 -9.78
CA ALA A 18 -1.62 -14.44 -10.58
C ALA A 18 -1.18 -13.96 -11.97
N ALA A 19 -1.93 -13.04 -12.59
CA ALA A 19 -1.60 -12.51 -13.91
C ALA A 19 -0.30 -11.69 -13.94
N VAL A 20 0.07 -11.03 -12.83
CA VAL A 20 1.29 -10.19 -12.78
C VAL A 20 2.50 -10.95 -12.22
N LEU A 21 2.30 -12.02 -11.46
CA LEU A 21 3.38 -12.75 -10.79
C LEU A 21 4.46 -13.34 -11.71
N PRO A 22 4.16 -13.94 -12.89
CA PRO A 22 5.19 -14.53 -13.74
C PRO A 22 6.31 -13.55 -14.11
N ALA A 23 5.92 -12.34 -14.54
CA ALA A 23 6.87 -11.28 -14.90
C ALA A 23 7.74 -10.82 -13.70
N LEU A 24 7.19 -10.88 -12.48
CA LEU A 24 7.90 -10.50 -11.26
C LEU A 24 8.81 -11.61 -10.73
N ALA A 25 8.47 -12.87 -11.00
CA ALA A 25 9.21 -14.03 -10.51
C ALA A 25 10.45 -14.36 -11.35
N GLU A 26 10.40 -14.08 -12.66
CA GLU A 26 11.47 -14.41 -13.62
C GLU A 26 12.73 -13.56 -13.44
N ASP A 27 12.58 -12.31 -12.99
CA ASP A 27 13.70 -11.38 -12.84
C ASP A 27 14.26 -11.39 -11.39
N PRO A 28 15.50 -11.85 -11.16
CA PRO A 28 16.11 -11.83 -9.84
C PRO A 28 16.39 -10.40 -9.32
N GLU A 29 16.43 -9.39 -10.19
CA GLU A 29 16.67 -7.98 -9.85
C GLU A 29 15.40 -7.25 -9.41
N ILE A 30 14.24 -7.92 -9.46
CA ILE A 30 12.96 -7.39 -9.00
C ILE A 30 12.77 -7.69 -7.50
N THR A 31 12.47 -6.64 -6.75
CA THR A 31 11.89 -6.72 -5.40
C THR A 31 10.46 -6.20 -5.45
N VAL A 32 9.51 -7.00 -4.95
CA VAL A 32 8.09 -6.66 -4.90
C VAL A 32 7.71 -6.17 -3.51
N ILE A 33 6.96 -5.07 -3.44
CA ILE A 33 6.27 -4.60 -2.24
C ILE A 33 4.76 -4.71 -2.51
N GLN A 34 4.05 -5.57 -1.78
CA GLN A 34 2.59 -5.64 -1.83
C GLN A 34 2.01 -4.75 -0.71
N ALA A 35 1.14 -3.80 -1.06
CA ALA A 35 0.74 -2.68 -0.21
C ALA A 35 -0.44 -2.97 0.75
N GLY A 36 -0.70 -4.22 1.12
CA GLY A 36 -1.81 -4.62 2.00
C GLY A 36 -3.13 -4.87 1.26
N ASP A 37 -4.18 -5.23 1.99
CA ASP A 37 -5.52 -5.58 1.47
C ASP A 37 -5.44 -6.72 0.44
N LEU A 38 -4.98 -7.87 0.91
CA LEU A 38 -4.97 -9.12 0.15
C LEU A 38 -6.34 -9.78 0.10
N VAL A 39 -7.14 -9.62 1.16
CA VAL A 39 -8.34 -10.45 1.40
C VAL A 39 -9.64 -9.64 1.30
N ASP A 40 -10.75 -10.34 1.51
CA ASP A 40 -12.13 -9.84 1.42
C ASP A 40 -12.52 -9.44 -0.01
N ARG A 41 -13.50 -8.54 -0.19
CA ARG A 41 -14.04 -7.95 -1.45
C ARG A 41 -14.29 -8.90 -2.63
N GLY A 42 -13.25 -9.48 -3.20
CA GLY A 42 -13.24 -10.44 -4.30
C GLY A 42 -13.53 -11.88 -3.87
N PRO A 43 -13.53 -12.81 -4.84
CA PRO A 43 -14.15 -14.13 -4.65
C PRO A 43 -13.21 -15.18 -4.05
N ASP A 44 -11.89 -14.92 -3.98
CA ASP A 44 -10.88 -15.93 -3.70
C ASP A 44 -9.74 -15.41 -2.81
N SER A 45 -10.08 -14.97 -1.59
CA SER A 45 -9.09 -14.67 -0.55
C SER A 45 -8.13 -15.84 -0.26
N PRO A 46 -8.58 -17.11 -0.17
CA PRO A 46 -7.68 -18.24 0.05
C PRO A 46 -6.63 -18.38 -1.06
N GLY A 47 -7.02 -18.19 -2.33
CA GLY A 47 -6.12 -18.20 -3.47
C GLY A 47 -5.07 -17.11 -3.42
N VAL A 48 -5.46 -15.87 -3.06
CA VAL A 48 -4.50 -14.76 -2.86
C VAL A 48 -3.49 -15.11 -1.78
N LEU A 49 -3.96 -15.57 -0.62
CA LEU A 49 -3.10 -15.92 0.51
C LEU A 49 -2.13 -17.06 0.17
N LYS A 50 -2.58 -18.04 -0.63
CA LYS A 50 -1.72 -19.11 -1.14
C LYS A 50 -0.61 -18.57 -2.03
N LEU A 51 -0.94 -17.72 -3.02
CA LEU A 51 0.05 -17.12 -3.92
C LEU A 51 1.11 -16.32 -3.15
N VAL A 52 0.69 -15.51 -2.18
CA VAL A 52 1.61 -14.73 -1.35
C VAL A 52 2.45 -15.62 -0.43
N ALA A 53 1.88 -16.67 0.18
CA ALA A 53 2.64 -17.65 0.95
C ALA A 53 3.76 -18.31 0.13
N GLU A 54 3.49 -18.63 -1.14
CA GLU A 54 4.49 -19.18 -2.06
C GLU A 54 5.62 -18.17 -2.32
N ARG A 55 5.28 -16.89 -2.58
CA ARG A 55 6.29 -15.83 -2.78
C ARG A 55 7.15 -15.58 -1.55
N LEU A 56 6.54 -15.49 -0.36
CA LEU A 56 7.25 -15.33 0.91
C LEU A 56 8.22 -16.49 1.19
N ARG A 57 7.93 -17.70 0.70
CA ARG A 57 8.78 -18.90 0.85
C ARG A 57 9.88 -18.97 -0.21
N GLU A 58 9.57 -18.66 -1.47
CA GLU A 58 10.46 -18.86 -2.62
C GLU A 58 11.40 -17.69 -2.88
N ALA A 59 11.03 -16.49 -2.43
CA ALA A 59 11.77 -15.26 -2.70
C ALA A 59 12.01 -14.44 -1.41
N PRO A 60 12.65 -15.02 -0.37
CA PRO A 60 12.90 -14.31 0.88
C PRO A 60 13.71 -13.03 0.62
N GLY A 61 13.23 -11.90 1.14
CA GLY A 61 13.85 -10.58 0.92
C GLY A 61 13.54 -9.92 -0.43
N ARG A 62 12.88 -10.62 -1.37
CA ARG A 62 12.40 -10.06 -2.64
C ARG A 62 10.88 -9.91 -2.72
N TRP A 63 10.15 -10.41 -1.72
CA TRP A 63 8.73 -10.10 -1.51
C TRP A 63 8.55 -9.46 -0.13
N ILE A 64 8.12 -8.21 -0.12
CA ILE A 64 7.80 -7.44 1.09
C ILE A 64 6.29 -7.31 1.17
N GLN A 65 5.71 -7.97 2.17
CA GLN A 65 4.27 -7.95 2.40
C GLN A 65 3.93 -6.87 3.42
N LEU A 66 3.16 -5.86 3.03
CA LEU A 66 2.60 -4.88 3.96
C LEU A 66 1.23 -5.34 4.48
N ILE A 67 0.86 -4.86 5.66
CA ILE A 67 -0.47 -5.10 6.25
C ILE A 67 -1.46 -4.04 5.74
N GLY A 68 -2.65 -4.46 5.32
CA GLY A 68 -3.77 -3.56 5.05
C GLY A 68 -4.77 -3.53 6.20
N ASN A 69 -5.80 -2.69 6.09
CA ASN A 69 -6.83 -2.66 7.12
C ASN A 69 -7.64 -3.96 7.14
N HIS A 70 -7.76 -4.68 6.02
CA HIS A 70 -8.45 -5.97 5.99
C HIS A 70 -7.67 -7.09 6.71
N GLU A 71 -6.34 -7.01 6.80
CA GLU A 71 -5.54 -7.95 7.60
C GLU A 71 -5.41 -7.54 9.07
N ALA A 72 -5.60 -6.26 9.39
CA ALA A 72 -5.35 -5.68 10.71
C ALA A 72 -6.11 -6.38 11.87
N PRO A 73 -7.43 -6.68 11.75
CA PRO A 73 -8.14 -7.39 12.82
C PRO A 73 -7.58 -8.78 13.12
N TYR A 74 -7.11 -9.49 12.08
CA TYR A 74 -6.47 -10.80 12.26
C TYR A 74 -5.11 -10.68 12.95
N ALA A 75 -4.42 -9.55 12.80
CA ALA A 75 -3.20 -9.23 13.55
C ALA A 75 -3.46 -8.73 14.98
N GLY A 76 -4.72 -8.62 15.42
CA GLY A 76 -5.10 -8.08 16.72
C GLY A 76 -5.15 -6.55 16.76
N ILE A 77 -5.18 -5.89 15.61
CA ILE A 77 -5.23 -4.43 15.48
C ILE A 77 -6.65 -4.01 15.08
N GLY A 78 -7.32 -3.30 15.97
CA GLY A 78 -8.69 -2.85 15.74
C GLY A 78 -9.71 -4.00 15.75
N GLU A 79 -10.96 -3.65 15.45
CA GLU A 79 -12.08 -4.60 15.48
C GLU A 79 -12.38 -5.14 14.07
N PRO A 80 -12.87 -6.39 13.95
CA PRO A 80 -13.40 -6.89 12.67
C PRO A 80 -14.53 -6.00 12.15
N PHE A 81 -14.41 -5.59 10.88
CA PHE A 81 -15.37 -4.71 10.23
C PHE A 81 -15.95 -5.31 8.94
N TRP A 82 -15.32 -6.35 8.39
CA TRP A 82 -15.82 -7.02 7.20
C TRP A 82 -16.88 -8.07 7.59
N PRO A 83 -18.03 -8.12 6.89
CA PRO A 83 -19.15 -8.99 7.29
C PRO A 83 -18.88 -10.49 7.07
N GLU A 84 -17.96 -10.83 6.18
CA GLU A 84 -17.66 -12.21 5.77
C GLU A 84 -16.26 -12.58 6.26
N PRO A 85 -16.10 -13.07 7.51
CA PRO A 85 -14.79 -13.37 8.04
C PRO A 85 -14.13 -14.53 7.28
N LEU A 86 -12.80 -14.51 7.24
CA LEU A 86 -12.01 -15.62 6.74
C LEU A 86 -12.26 -16.89 7.57
N ASP A 87 -12.03 -18.04 6.96
CA ASP A 87 -11.97 -19.28 7.70
C ASP A 87 -10.77 -19.30 8.67
N GLU A 88 -10.81 -20.23 9.62
CA GLU A 88 -9.80 -20.30 10.67
C GLU A 88 -8.39 -20.62 10.13
N ALA A 89 -8.27 -21.34 9.02
CA ALA A 89 -6.97 -21.70 8.45
C ALA A 89 -6.28 -20.47 7.81
N ASP A 90 -7.04 -19.65 7.10
CA ASP A 90 -6.55 -18.42 6.48
C ASP A 90 -6.34 -17.30 7.50
N ALA A 91 -7.24 -17.17 8.48
CA ALA A 91 -7.05 -16.27 9.63
C ALA A 91 -5.77 -16.64 10.43
N ALA A 92 -5.53 -17.94 10.66
CA ALA A 92 -4.31 -18.41 11.32
C ALA A 92 -3.06 -18.11 10.49
N ARG A 93 -3.14 -18.14 9.16
CA ARG A 93 -2.03 -17.78 8.27
C ARG A 93 -1.65 -16.30 8.40
N LEU A 94 -2.63 -15.39 8.41
CA LEU A 94 -2.36 -13.96 8.62
C LEU A 94 -1.76 -13.69 10.00
N ARG A 95 -2.28 -14.34 11.05
CA ARG A 95 -1.68 -14.31 12.38
C ARG A 95 -0.22 -14.78 12.39
N ASP A 96 0.07 -15.90 11.72
CA ASP A 96 1.43 -16.43 11.59
C ASP A 96 2.36 -15.45 10.89
N TRP A 97 1.92 -14.82 9.80
CA TRP A 97 2.72 -13.83 9.08
C TRP A 97 3.05 -12.61 9.94
N TRP A 98 2.08 -12.13 10.72
CA TRP A 98 2.28 -11.03 11.65
C TRP A 98 3.23 -11.42 12.79
N LEU A 99 3.01 -12.56 13.43
CA LEU A 99 3.81 -13.01 14.58
C LEU A 99 5.25 -13.39 14.21
N ARG A 100 5.52 -13.75 12.95
CA ARG A 100 6.84 -14.14 12.45
C ARG A 100 7.54 -13.08 11.60
N ASP A 101 7.10 -11.82 11.69
CA ASP A 101 7.68 -10.68 10.95
C ASP A 101 7.73 -10.85 9.43
N ARG A 102 6.81 -11.66 8.87
CA ARG A 102 6.65 -11.84 7.41
C ARG A 102 5.76 -10.77 6.78
N MET A 103 5.02 -10.05 7.61
CA MET A 103 4.19 -8.92 7.23
C MET A 103 4.60 -7.69 8.05
N ARG A 104 4.68 -6.54 7.40
CA ARG A 104 5.19 -5.28 7.95
C ARG A 104 4.17 -4.16 7.82
N VAL A 105 4.38 -3.04 8.49
CA VAL A 105 3.50 -1.86 8.37
C VAL A 105 3.91 -1.00 7.18
N ALA A 106 5.21 -0.86 6.96
CA ALA A 106 5.75 0.05 5.97
C ALA A 106 7.03 -0.48 5.32
N ALA A 107 7.32 0.03 4.14
CA ALA A 107 8.60 -0.08 3.46
C ALA A 107 9.07 1.31 3.02
N ALA A 108 10.37 1.44 2.74
CA ALA A 108 10.92 2.68 2.19
C ALA A 108 11.74 2.38 0.94
N VAL A 109 11.63 3.25 -0.06
CA VAL A 109 12.31 3.09 -1.36
C VAL A 109 13.06 4.36 -1.69
N ARG A 110 14.26 4.23 -2.23
CA ARG A 110 14.99 5.33 -2.86
C ARG A 110 14.93 5.18 -4.38
N THR A 111 14.45 6.21 -5.07
CA THR A 111 14.35 6.24 -6.54
C THR A 111 15.72 6.48 -7.18
N ALA A 112 15.79 6.30 -8.50
CA ALA A 112 16.99 6.59 -9.29
C ALA A 112 17.47 8.05 -9.14
N GLN A 113 16.54 8.97 -8.89
CA GLN A 113 16.81 10.40 -8.70
C GLN A 113 17.22 10.74 -7.26
N GLY A 114 17.26 9.75 -6.35
CA GLY A 114 17.60 9.94 -4.94
C GLY A 114 16.41 10.40 -4.07
N GLU A 115 15.20 10.43 -4.61
CA GLU A 115 13.99 10.73 -3.83
C GLU A 115 13.63 9.54 -2.95
N GLU A 116 13.22 9.79 -1.71
CA GLU A 116 12.71 8.76 -0.82
C GLU A 116 11.19 8.70 -0.87
N LEU A 117 10.67 7.49 -0.96
CA LEU A 117 9.25 7.17 -0.96
C LEU A 117 8.93 6.25 0.22
N LEU A 118 8.01 6.67 1.08
CA LEU A 118 7.40 5.80 2.07
C LEU A 118 6.27 5.01 1.43
N VAL A 119 6.25 3.69 1.59
CA VAL A 119 5.17 2.81 1.13
C VAL A 119 4.40 2.31 2.35
N THR A 120 3.13 2.67 2.44
CA THR A 120 2.18 2.17 3.46
C THR A 120 0.85 1.83 2.80
N HIS A 121 -0.03 1.16 3.52
CA HIS A 121 -1.33 0.80 2.96
C HIS A 121 -2.20 2.02 2.63
N ALA A 122 -2.46 2.92 3.58
CA ALA A 122 -3.34 4.09 3.39
C ALA A 122 -2.61 5.45 3.44
N GLY A 123 -1.28 5.45 3.31
CA GLY A 123 -0.46 6.67 3.44
C GLY A 123 -0.23 7.08 4.90
N LEU A 124 0.66 8.05 5.10
CA LEU A 124 0.98 8.64 6.39
C LEU A 124 0.44 10.07 6.42
N THR A 125 -0.59 10.30 7.23
CA THR A 125 -1.18 11.63 7.41
C THR A 125 -0.26 12.55 8.22
N VAL A 126 -0.50 13.86 8.16
CA VAL A 126 0.25 14.85 8.97
C VAL A 126 0.15 14.54 10.47
N ARG A 127 -1.04 14.12 10.93
CA ARG A 127 -1.26 13.76 12.33
C ARG A 127 -0.41 12.55 12.72
N ALA A 128 -0.49 11.47 11.95
CA ALA A 128 0.30 10.27 12.19
C ALA A 128 1.81 10.55 12.16
N TRP A 129 2.26 11.36 11.21
CA TRP A 129 3.66 11.80 11.11
C TRP A 129 4.13 12.57 12.36
N ARG A 130 3.29 13.47 12.91
CA ARG A 130 3.59 14.17 14.18
C ARG A 130 3.63 13.23 15.37
N GLU A 131 2.69 12.29 15.46
CA GLU A 131 2.65 11.29 16.52
C GLU A 131 3.90 10.37 16.50
N LEU A 132 4.48 10.13 15.31
CA LEU A 132 5.76 9.43 15.14
C LEU A 132 7.00 10.30 15.47
N GLY A 133 6.82 11.54 15.90
CA GLY A 133 7.93 12.44 16.24
C GLY A 133 8.56 13.14 15.03
N GLU A 134 7.77 13.37 13.97
CA GLU A 134 8.16 14.17 12.81
C GLU A 134 9.43 13.67 12.08
N PRO A 135 9.55 12.36 11.78
CA PRO A 135 10.72 11.81 11.11
C PRO A 135 10.97 12.48 9.75
N VAL A 136 12.25 12.66 9.40
CA VAL A 136 12.68 13.43 8.21
C VAL A 136 13.09 12.57 7.02
N THR A 137 13.10 11.25 7.14
CA THR A 137 13.42 10.29 6.06
C THR A 137 12.34 9.22 5.97
N ALA A 138 12.13 8.66 4.77
CA ALA A 138 11.17 7.58 4.60
C ALA A 138 11.66 6.31 5.32
N GLY A 139 12.97 6.06 5.29
CA GLY A 139 13.59 4.92 5.96
C GLY A 139 13.32 4.89 7.47
N THR A 140 13.66 5.97 8.18
CA THR A 140 13.39 6.06 9.63
C THR A 140 11.90 5.99 9.93
N THR A 141 11.06 6.57 9.08
CA THR A 141 9.61 6.48 9.24
C THR A 141 9.10 5.03 9.12
N ALA A 142 9.60 4.29 8.13
CA ALA A 142 9.25 2.89 7.94
C ALA A 142 9.72 2.03 9.13
N GLU A 143 10.92 2.26 9.66
CA GLU A 143 11.42 1.59 10.86
C GLU A 143 10.52 1.85 12.08
N LEU A 144 10.14 3.11 12.32
CA LEU A 144 9.26 3.49 13.43
C LEU A 144 7.88 2.84 13.30
N LEU A 145 7.30 2.84 12.10
CA LEU A 145 6.03 2.16 11.84
C LEU A 145 6.14 0.63 12.04
N ASN A 146 7.27 0.04 11.65
CA ASN A 146 7.54 -1.39 11.83
C ASN A 146 7.83 -1.79 13.28
N THR A 147 7.94 -0.82 14.22
CA THR A 147 7.86 -1.11 15.68
C THR A 147 6.44 -1.41 16.16
N ARG A 148 5.44 -1.28 15.26
CA ARG A 148 4.02 -1.61 15.48
C ARG A 148 3.37 -0.76 16.58
N PRO A 149 3.32 0.58 16.44
CA PRO A 149 2.64 1.44 17.39
C PRO A 149 1.11 1.22 17.33
N GLU A 150 0.58 0.24 18.07
CA GLU A 150 -0.79 -0.27 17.94
C GLU A 150 -1.87 0.82 17.97
N ALA A 151 -1.73 1.81 18.86
CA ALA A 151 -2.66 2.93 18.95
C ALA A 151 -2.72 3.75 17.65
N LEU A 152 -1.58 3.93 16.98
CA LEU A 152 -1.51 4.61 15.70
C LEU A 152 -2.07 3.72 14.58
N LEU A 153 -1.77 2.41 14.57
CA LEU A 153 -2.26 1.49 13.54
C LEU A 153 -3.79 1.31 13.59
N ALA A 154 -4.39 1.48 14.77
CA ALA A 154 -5.84 1.44 14.97
C ALA A 154 -6.53 2.80 14.72
N ASP A 155 -5.79 3.89 14.51
CA ASP A 155 -6.37 5.22 14.27
C ASP A 155 -6.93 5.31 12.84
N LEU A 156 -8.16 5.84 12.71
CA LEU A 156 -8.81 6.01 11.41
C LEU A 156 -8.07 7.01 10.51
N GLY A 157 -7.27 7.90 11.09
CA GLY A 157 -6.37 8.82 10.39
C GLY A 157 -5.05 8.18 9.93
N GLY A 158 -4.93 6.85 9.98
CA GLY A 158 -3.86 6.09 9.32
C GLY A 158 -2.74 5.62 10.23
N PRO A 159 -1.84 4.76 9.71
CA PRO A 159 -1.56 4.58 8.27
C PRO A 159 -2.34 3.44 7.58
N LEU A 160 -3.25 2.76 8.27
CA LEU A 160 -4.03 1.66 7.68
C LEU A 160 -5.42 2.09 7.18
N TRP A 161 -5.95 3.21 7.66
CA TRP A 161 -7.37 3.55 7.47
C TRP A 161 -7.63 4.89 6.81
N ALA A 162 -6.60 5.70 6.59
CA ALA A 162 -6.75 7.08 6.16
C ALA A 162 -7.39 7.19 4.77
N GLU A 163 -8.42 8.02 4.64
CA GLU A 163 -9.00 8.31 3.33
C GLU A 163 -8.02 9.18 2.52
N ALA A 164 -7.80 8.83 1.26
CA ALA A 164 -6.77 9.48 0.45
C ALA A 164 -7.06 10.98 0.26
N GLY A 165 -8.31 11.32 -0.07
CA GLY A 165 -8.71 12.69 -0.34
C GLY A 165 -8.70 13.62 0.87
N THR A 166 -9.41 13.21 1.92
CA THR A 166 -9.78 14.04 3.07
C THR A 166 -8.74 14.01 4.19
N ASP A 167 -8.14 12.86 4.47
CA ASP A 167 -7.17 12.73 5.56
C ASP A 167 -5.74 12.94 5.06
N LEU A 168 -5.33 12.15 4.04
CA LEU A 168 -3.96 12.16 3.55
C LEU A 168 -3.63 13.45 2.78
N TYR A 169 -4.28 13.66 1.65
CA TYR A 169 -3.88 14.75 0.75
C TYR A 169 -4.28 16.12 1.28
N HIS A 170 -5.50 16.28 1.79
CA HIS A 170 -5.93 17.57 2.31
C HIS A 170 -5.07 18.00 3.51
N GLY A 171 -4.75 17.09 4.44
CA GLY A 171 -3.85 17.35 5.56
C GLY A 171 -2.51 17.94 5.10
N TRP A 172 -1.80 17.25 4.20
CA TRP A 172 -0.51 17.71 3.69
C TRP A 172 -0.60 18.97 2.81
N LEU A 173 -1.71 19.19 2.10
CA LEU A 173 -1.93 20.39 1.30
C LEU A 173 -2.14 21.65 2.15
N THR A 174 -2.78 21.52 3.31
CA THR A 174 -3.08 22.64 4.21
C THR A 174 -2.00 22.89 5.25
N GLU A 175 -1.16 21.89 5.52
CA GLU A 175 -0.05 22.03 6.45
C GLU A 175 0.93 23.12 5.96
N THR A 176 1.70 23.71 6.87
CA THR A 176 2.74 24.71 6.58
C THR A 176 4.08 24.05 6.24
N VAL A 177 4.45 22.99 6.98
CA VAL A 177 5.65 22.19 6.75
C VAL A 177 5.53 21.37 5.47
N PHE A 178 6.66 21.18 4.77
CA PHE A 178 6.73 20.36 3.55
C PHE A 178 6.79 18.89 3.95
N PRO A 179 6.16 17.97 3.21
CA PRO A 179 6.38 16.54 3.42
C PRO A 179 7.89 16.24 3.30
N PRO A 180 8.49 15.54 4.27
CA PRO A 180 9.92 15.25 4.24
C PRO A 180 10.32 14.25 3.13
N PHE A 181 9.35 13.48 2.62
CA PHE A 181 9.52 12.46 1.60
C PHE A 181 8.22 12.31 0.79
N GLY A 182 8.30 11.61 -0.36
CA GLY A 182 7.13 11.20 -1.12
C GLY A 182 6.46 9.96 -0.51
N GLN A 183 5.25 9.64 -0.97
CA GLN A 183 4.48 8.51 -0.45
C GLN A 183 3.89 7.67 -1.59
N VAL A 184 3.78 6.37 -1.37
CA VAL A 184 3.03 5.43 -2.21
C VAL A 184 2.02 4.71 -1.31
N HIS A 185 0.76 4.63 -1.73
CA HIS A 185 -0.29 4.01 -0.94
C HIS A 185 -1.35 3.30 -1.81
N GLY A 186 -1.97 2.29 -1.24
CA GLY A 186 -3.19 1.66 -1.74
C GLY A 186 -4.44 2.24 -1.05
N HIS A 187 -5.33 1.35 -0.59
CA HIS A 187 -6.53 1.58 0.22
C HIS A 187 -7.68 2.35 -0.44
N ASP A 188 -7.36 3.51 -1.02
CA ASP A 188 -8.32 4.44 -1.58
C ASP A 188 -7.74 5.25 -2.76
N SER A 189 -8.64 5.77 -3.59
CA SER A 189 -8.32 6.58 -4.75
C SER A 189 -9.27 7.76 -4.88
N ILE A 190 -8.69 8.91 -5.21
CA ILE A 190 -9.39 10.18 -5.47
C ILE A 190 -10.07 10.23 -6.85
N VAL A 191 -10.06 9.11 -7.57
CA VAL A 191 -10.80 8.93 -8.81
C VAL A 191 -11.59 7.64 -8.79
N ASP A 192 -12.67 7.62 -9.55
CA ASP A 192 -13.36 6.42 -9.94
C ASP A 192 -12.80 5.94 -11.28
N PHE A 193 -12.02 4.86 -11.29
CA PHE A 193 -11.41 4.35 -12.52
C PHE A 193 -12.44 3.81 -13.52
N GLY A 194 -13.57 3.25 -13.06
CA GLY A 194 -14.60 2.68 -13.92
C GLY A 194 -15.38 3.72 -14.71
N THR A 195 -15.78 4.80 -14.03
CA THR A 195 -16.55 5.91 -14.62
C THR A 195 -15.67 7.06 -15.09
N ARG A 196 -14.37 7.00 -14.80
CA ARG A 196 -13.36 8.04 -15.09
C ARG A 196 -13.73 9.40 -14.51
N ARG A 197 -14.24 9.41 -13.27
CA ARG A 197 -14.68 10.61 -12.55
C ARG A 197 -13.75 10.96 -11.41
N TRP A 198 -13.64 12.25 -11.11
CA TRP A 198 -12.93 12.74 -9.92
C TRP A 198 -13.82 12.61 -8.69
N ARG A 199 -13.22 12.18 -7.57
CA ARG A 199 -13.84 12.09 -6.24
C ARG A 199 -13.27 13.14 -5.27
N CYS A 200 -12.59 14.15 -5.80
CA CYS A 200 -11.96 15.20 -5.02
C CYS A 200 -12.28 16.60 -5.55
N GLY A 201 -12.00 17.62 -4.74
CA GLY A 201 -12.12 19.03 -5.14
C GLY A 201 -11.05 19.48 -6.14
N ASP A 202 -11.29 20.62 -6.78
CA ASP A 202 -10.45 21.16 -7.86
C ASP A 202 -9.00 21.40 -7.46
N ARG A 203 -8.75 21.79 -6.20
CA ARG A 203 -7.39 22.02 -5.71
C ARG A 203 -6.51 20.78 -5.84
N LEU A 204 -7.07 19.61 -5.50
CA LEU A 204 -6.35 18.34 -5.59
C LEU A 204 -6.27 17.86 -7.04
N ARG A 205 -7.39 17.93 -7.76
CA ARG A 205 -7.49 17.59 -9.18
C ARG A 205 -6.42 18.28 -10.04
N HIS A 206 -6.22 19.59 -9.88
CA HIS A 206 -5.22 20.35 -10.65
C HIS A 206 -3.75 19.97 -10.33
N ARG A 207 -3.51 19.21 -9.25
CA ARG A 207 -2.19 18.72 -8.84
C ARG A 207 -1.98 17.25 -9.15
N THR A 208 -2.99 16.59 -9.71
CA THR A 208 -3.03 15.15 -9.87
C THR A 208 -3.01 14.79 -11.35
N THR A 209 -2.12 13.88 -11.71
CA THR A 209 -2.19 13.14 -12.98
C THR A 209 -2.73 11.73 -12.73
N VAL A 210 -3.41 11.17 -13.72
CA VAL A 210 -4.03 9.85 -13.61
C VAL A 210 -3.59 9.01 -14.81
N ASP A 211 -2.98 7.86 -14.52
CA ASP A 211 -2.85 6.79 -15.48
C ASP A 211 -4.07 5.88 -15.32
N TRP A 212 -5.02 6.02 -16.25
CA TRP A 212 -6.29 5.29 -16.19
C TRP A 212 -6.17 3.81 -16.53
N ALA A 213 -5.16 3.42 -17.31
CA ALA A 213 -4.93 2.04 -17.71
C ALA A 213 -4.21 1.30 -16.59
N ALA A 214 -3.12 1.89 -16.08
CA ALA A 214 -2.40 1.34 -14.93
C ALA A 214 -3.22 1.41 -13.63
N ARG A 215 -4.19 2.34 -13.58
CA ARG A 215 -4.98 2.72 -12.40
C ARG A 215 -4.13 3.34 -11.29
N HIS A 216 -3.27 4.28 -11.68
CA HIS A 216 -2.43 5.04 -10.75
C HIS A 216 -2.83 6.52 -10.73
N THR A 217 -2.72 7.14 -9.56
CA THR A 217 -2.80 8.60 -9.42
C THR A 217 -1.49 9.15 -8.89
N THR A 218 -0.97 10.22 -9.47
CA THR A 218 0.20 10.91 -8.93
C THR A 218 -0.17 12.34 -8.60
N THR A 219 -0.19 12.66 -7.31
CA THR A 219 -0.44 13.99 -6.78
C THR A 219 0.86 14.63 -6.34
N VAL A 220 1.17 15.84 -6.81
CA VAL A 220 2.33 16.59 -6.31
C VAL A 220 1.90 17.54 -5.19
N ILE A 221 2.35 17.26 -3.97
CA ILE A 221 2.13 18.11 -2.79
C ILE A 221 3.47 18.71 -2.39
N LYS A 222 3.62 20.04 -2.59
CA LYS A 222 4.81 20.79 -2.20
C LYS A 222 6.13 20.13 -2.66
N ARG A 223 6.16 19.74 -3.93
CA ARG A 223 7.28 19.05 -4.62
C ARG A 223 7.45 17.57 -4.31
N MET A 224 6.71 17.00 -3.36
CA MET A 224 6.76 15.58 -3.07
C MET A 224 5.65 14.82 -3.80
N PRO A 225 5.97 13.68 -4.43
CA PRO A 225 4.98 12.85 -5.09
C PRO A 225 4.21 12.01 -4.06
N PHE A 226 2.89 11.97 -4.23
CA PHE A 226 2.01 11.04 -3.53
C PHE A 226 1.34 10.18 -4.60
N ILE A 227 1.63 8.88 -4.58
CA ILE A 227 1.24 7.95 -5.64
C ILE A 227 0.22 6.95 -5.08
N GLY A 228 -1.00 7.02 -5.59
CA GLY A 228 -2.05 6.03 -5.33
C GLY A 228 -1.92 4.85 -6.28
N VAL A 229 -1.85 3.64 -5.74
CA VAL A 229 -1.72 2.37 -6.47
C VAL A 229 -2.87 1.40 -6.18
N ASP A 230 -4.03 1.87 -5.72
CA ASP A 230 -5.23 1.04 -5.53
C ASP A 230 -5.99 0.85 -6.86
N PRO A 231 -5.93 -0.35 -7.48
CA PRO A 231 -6.61 -0.60 -8.74
C PRO A 231 -8.13 -0.72 -8.57
N ARG A 232 -8.68 -0.68 -7.35
CA ARG A 232 -10.12 -0.81 -7.06
C ARG A 232 -10.72 -2.05 -7.72
N HIS A 233 -10.14 -3.22 -7.45
CA HIS A 233 -10.57 -4.49 -8.01
C HIS A 233 -12.03 -4.85 -7.72
N GLY A 234 -12.55 -4.48 -6.54
CA GLY A 234 -13.93 -4.79 -6.17
C GLY A 234 -14.17 -6.30 -6.12
N ARG A 235 -15.32 -6.75 -6.62
CA ARG A 235 -15.70 -8.18 -6.64
C ARG A 235 -15.14 -8.96 -7.82
N ASP A 236 -14.99 -8.34 -8.99
CA ASP A 236 -14.72 -9.04 -10.26
C ASP A 236 -13.29 -8.81 -10.77
N GLY A 237 -12.50 -8.03 -10.02
CA GLY A 237 -11.19 -7.56 -10.44
C GLY A 237 -11.26 -6.44 -11.48
N ALA A 238 -10.20 -5.65 -11.53
CA ALA A 238 -10.07 -4.61 -12.56
C ALA A 238 -9.82 -5.27 -13.93
N PRO A 239 -10.55 -4.88 -15.00
CA PRO A 239 -10.30 -5.42 -16.34
C PRO A 239 -8.90 -5.09 -16.86
N GLU A 240 -8.37 -3.93 -16.49
CA GLU A 240 -7.03 -3.46 -16.83
C GLU A 240 -6.45 -2.72 -15.60
N TRP A 241 -5.22 -3.07 -15.26
CA TRP A 241 -4.40 -2.45 -14.22
C TRP A 241 -2.95 -2.91 -14.39
N SER A 242 -2.01 -2.26 -13.71
CA SER A 242 -0.62 -2.73 -13.66
C SER A 242 0.03 -2.36 -12.32
N PRO A 243 1.03 -3.13 -11.84
CA PRO A 243 1.87 -2.68 -10.73
C PRO A 243 2.62 -1.38 -11.06
N LEU A 244 3.06 -0.65 -10.04
CA LEU A 244 3.95 0.51 -10.19
C LEU A 244 5.40 0.04 -10.26
N TYR A 245 6.10 0.39 -11.35
CA TYR A 245 7.50 0.03 -11.55
C TYR A 245 8.42 1.22 -11.27
N LEU A 246 9.29 1.06 -10.26
CA LEU A 246 10.35 1.99 -9.93
C LEU A 246 11.68 1.40 -10.40
N ARG A 247 12.13 1.84 -11.59
CA ARG A 247 13.40 1.40 -12.18
C ARG A 247 14.58 2.08 -11.49
N ASP A 248 15.69 1.37 -11.41
CA ASP A 248 16.93 1.81 -10.77
C ASP A 248 16.69 2.30 -9.32
N ALA A 249 15.79 1.60 -8.61
CA ALA A 249 15.36 1.93 -7.26
C ALA A 249 15.86 0.88 -6.26
N THR A 250 16.01 1.28 -5.00
CA THR A 250 16.51 0.40 -3.93
C THR A 250 15.59 0.47 -2.73
N VAL A 251 15.28 -0.69 -2.15
CA VAL A 251 14.57 -0.76 -0.86
C VAL A 251 15.54 -0.39 0.27
N LEU A 252 15.12 0.53 1.13
CA LEU A 252 15.88 0.98 2.30
C LEU A 252 15.53 0.17 3.56
N VAL A 253 14.25 -0.21 3.71
CA VAL A 253 13.67 -0.91 4.87
C VAL A 253 12.60 -1.87 4.39
#